data_AF-A0A3N5SV51-F1
#
_entry.id   AF-A0A3N5SV51-F1
#
_cell.length_a   1.000
_cell.length_b   1.000
_cell.length_c   1.000
_cell.angle_alpha   90.00
_cell.angle_beta   90.00
_cell.angle_gamma   90.00
#
_symmetry.space_group_name_H-M   'P 1'
#
loop_
_entity.id
_entity.type
_entity.pdbx_description
1 polymer ?
#
loop_
_entity_poly.entity_id
_entity_poly.type
_entity_poly.pdbx_seq_one_letter_code
_entity_poly.pdbx_strand_id
1 'polypeptide(L)' 'APAEDDLTQIDGIGRTFADALHAIGIRRFEQLAQQKPDDLAERLAAYTSVTAQRIRNKDWIGQAKRLAKA' A
#
# COMPACT_ATOMS: atom_id res chain seq x y z
N ALA A 1 -0.51 11.83 -18.36
CA ALA A 1 -0.65 11.70 -16.89
C ALA A 1 0.22 10.54 -16.47
N PRO A 2 1.04 10.62 -15.40
CA PRO A 2 1.73 9.43 -14.96
C PRO A 2 0.64 8.41 -14.59
N ALA A 3 0.70 7.23 -15.18
CA ALA A 3 -0.28 6.18 -14.93
C ALA A 3 -0.21 5.81 -13.45
N GLU A 4 -1.37 5.76 -12.79
CA GLU A 4 -1.48 5.20 -11.44
C GLU A 4 -1.20 3.70 -11.52
N ASP A 5 -0.45 3.17 -10.56
CA ASP A 5 -0.20 1.73 -10.48
C ASP A 5 -1.43 1.04 -9.89
N ASP A 6 -1.71 -0.17 -10.35
CA ASP A 6 -2.77 -0.97 -9.75
C ASP A 6 -2.28 -1.60 -8.44
N LEU A 7 -2.45 -0.88 -7.32
CA LEU A 7 -2.07 -1.36 -6.00
C LEU A 7 -2.78 -2.66 -5.59
N THR A 8 -3.86 -3.04 -6.30
CA THR A 8 -4.57 -4.31 -6.06
C THR A 8 -3.80 -5.55 -6.51
N GLN A 9 -2.69 -5.37 -7.24
CA GLN A 9 -1.75 -6.44 -7.56
C GLN A 9 -0.98 -6.97 -6.34
N ILE A 10 -0.96 -6.24 -5.23
CA ILE A 10 -0.27 -6.63 -4.00
C ILE A 10 -1.20 -7.53 -3.17
N ASP A 11 -0.72 -8.73 -2.81
CA ASP A 11 -1.53 -9.66 -2.00
C ASP A 11 -1.94 -9.01 -0.66
N GLY A 12 -3.24 -9.01 -0.39
CA GLY A 12 -3.83 -8.39 0.78
C GLY A 12 -4.30 -6.94 0.57
N ILE A 13 -3.93 -6.27 -0.52
CA ILE A 13 -4.49 -4.98 -0.91
C ILE A 13 -5.68 -5.21 -1.86
N GLY A 14 -6.89 -5.20 -1.31
CA GLY A 14 -8.11 -5.16 -2.11
C GLY A 14 -8.46 -3.74 -2.56
N ARG A 15 -9.56 -3.60 -3.31
CA ARG A 15 -10.06 -2.29 -3.79
C ARG A 15 -10.21 -1.24 -2.68
N THR A 16 -10.70 -1.65 -1.51
CA THR A 16 -10.84 -0.76 -0.33
C THR A 16 -9.50 -0.23 0.17
N PHE A 17 -8.48 -1.09 0.23
CA PHE A 17 -7.15 -0.68 0.68
C PHE A 17 -6.46 0.19 -0.37
N ALA A 18 -6.61 -0.13 -1.65
CA ALA A 18 -6.11 0.71 -2.74
C ALA A 18 -6.74 2.11 -2.70
N ASP A 19 -8.06 2.22 -2.49
CA ASP A 19 -8.74 3.51 -2.37
C ASP A 19 -8.26 4.31 -1.15
N ALA A 20 -8.10 3.65 0.00
CA ALA A 20 -7.53 4.27 1.19
C ALA A 20 -6.08 4.74 0.99
N LEU A 21 -5.26 3.96 0.28
CA LEU A 21 -3.89 4.34 -0.10
C LEU A 21 -3.90 5.56 -1.01
N HIS A 22 -4.81 5.59 -2.00
CA HIS A 22 -4.97 6.72 -2.91
C HIS A 22 -5.43 7.97 -2.16
N ALA A 23 -6.33 7.83 -1.17
CA ALA A 23 -6.79 8.92 -0.32
C ALA A 23 -5.66 9.55 0.50
N ILE A 24 -4.68 8.75 0.95
CA ILE A 24 -3.48 9.26 1.65
C ILE A 24 -2.33 9.65 0.68
N GLY A 25 -2.59 9.68 -0.63
CA GLY A 25 -1.66 10.15 -1.65
C GLY A 25 -0.65 9.10 -2.16
N ILE A 26 -0.85 7.82 -1.83
CA ILE A 26 -0.06 6.70 -2.34
C ILE A 26 -0.80 6.11 -3.53
N ARG A 27 -0.28 6.34 -4.74
CA ARG A 27 -0.89 5.87 -6.01
C ARG A 27 0.05 5.01 -6.85
N ARG A 28 1.28 4.80 -6.35
CA ARG A 28 2.35 4.10 -7.07
C ARG A 28 3.05 3.10 -6.18
N PHE A 29 3.56 2.03 -6.78
CA PHE A 29 4.32 1.00 -6.07
C PHE A 29 5.56 1.58 -5.41
N GLU A 30 6.26 2.50 -6.09
CA GLU A 30 7.43 3.21 -5.57
C GLU A 30 7.13 4.01 -4.29
N GLN A 31 5.96 4.65 -4.19
CA GLN A 31 5.57 5.43 -3.01
C GLN A 31 5.27 4.49 -1.84
N LEU A 32 4.57 3.39 -2.10
CA LEU A 32 4.25 2.38 -1.11
C LEU A 32 5.52 1.66 -0.62
N ALA A 33 6.45 1.38 -1.52
CA ALA A 33 7.75 0.76 -1.25
C ALA A 33 8.64 1.59 -0.30
N GLN A 34 8.43 2.91 -0.24
CA GLN A 34 9.14 3.81 0.66
C GLN A 34 8.47 3.97 2.04
N GLN A 35 7.25 3.47 2.21
CA GLN A 35 6.56 3.54 3.49
C GLN A 35 7.10 2.54 4.51
N LYS A 36 6.76 2.74 5.78
CA LYS A 36 6.95 1.77 6.86
C LYS A 36 5.60 1.13 7.23
N PRO A 37 5.57 -0.16 7.62
CA PRO A 37 4.31 -0.83 7.93
C PRO A 37 3.54 -0.17 9.07
N ASP A 38 4.25 0.31 10.09
CA ASP A 38 3.65 0.95 11.27
C ASP A 38 3.03 2.30 10.90
N ASP A 39 3.80 3.19 10.27
CA ASP A 39 3.32 4.49 9.79
C ASP A 39 2.15 4.34 8.80
N LEU A 40 2.27 3.38 7.88
CA LEU A 40 1.21 3.10 6.91
C LEU A 40 -0.08 2.63 7.59
N ALA A 41 0.03 1.77 8.61
CA ALA A 41 -1.13 1.33 9.37
C ALA A 41 -1.79 2.49 10.13
N GLU A 42 -1.00 3.37 10.75
CA GLU A 42 -1.52 4.56 11.44
C GLU A 42 -2.24 5.50 10.48
N ARG A 43 -1.66 5.77 9.30
CA ARG A 43 -2.27 6.62 8.28
C ARG A 43 -3.53 6.00 7.68
N LEU A 44 -3.55 4.68 7.53
CA LEU A 44 -4.72 3.95 7.03
C LEU A 44 -5.79 3.74 8.09
N ALA A 45 -5.48 3.84 9.40
CA ALA A 45 -6.44 3.62 10.48
C ALA A 45 -7.66 4.56 10.41
N ALA A 46 -7.52 5.74 9.81
CA ALA A 46 -8.61 6.68 9.59
C ALA A 46 -9.58 6.26 8.46
N TYR A 47 -9.16 5.36 7.58
CA TYR A 47 -9.92 4.94 6.39
C TYR A 47 -10.33 3.47 6.44
N THR A 48 -9.55 2.64 7.13
CA THR A 48 -9.72 1.19 7.13
C THR A 48 -9.07 0.52 8.35
N SER A 49 -9.66 -0.57 8.81
CA SER A 49 -9.12 -1.39 9.91
C SER A 49 -7.97 -2.28 9.42
N VAL A 50 -6.76 -1.71 9.31
CA VAL A 50 -5.52 -2.45 9.03
C VAL A 50 -4.52 -2.27 10.16
N THR A 51 -3.80 -3.34 10.48
CA THR A 51 -2.72 -3.32 11.46
C THR A 51 -1.37 -3.44 10.76
N ALA A 52 -0.33 -2.86 11.36
CA ALA A 52 1.03 -2.96 10.87
C ALA A 52 1.49 -4.42 10.73
N GLN A 53 1.03 -5.28 11.63
CA GLN A 53 1.26 -6.72 11.56
C GLN A 53 0.67 -7.34 10.28
N ARG A 54 -0.53 -6.94 9.86
CA ARG A 54 -1.12 -7.46 8.61
C ARG A 54 -0.29 -7.03 7.40
N ILE A 55 0.12 -5.77 7.37
CA ILE A 55 0.96 -5.20 6.30
C ILE A 55 2.30 -5.95 6.21
N ARG A 56 2.90 -6.28 7.36
CA ARG A 56 4.12 -7.11 7.45
C ARG A 56 3.88 -8.55 7.00
N ASN A 57 2.85 -9.22 7.53
CA ASN A 57 2.53 -10.62 7.19
C ASN A 57 2.21 -10.80 5.70
N LYS A 58 1.62 -9.78 5.09
CA LYS A 58 1.31 -9.73 3.67
C LYS A 58 2.44 -9.11 2.84
N ASP A 59 3.55 -8.72 3.44
CA ASP A 59 4.71 -8.14 2.76
C ASP A 59 4.34 -7.02 1.76
N TRP A 60 3.41 -6.12 2.10
CA TRP A 60 2.94 -5.11 1.12
C TRP A 60 4.09 -4.26 0.57
N ILE A 61 5.01 -3.85 1.45
CA ILE A 61 6.16 -3.04 1.08
C ILE A 61 7.16 -3.84 0.24
N GLY A 62 7.42 -5.11 0.57
CA GLY A 62 8.33 -5.95 -0.21
C GLY A 62 7.77 -6.32 -1.58
N GLN A 63 6.46 -6.55 -1.68
CA GLN A 63 5.76 -6.72 -2.95
C GLN A 63 5.77 -5.43 -3.77
N ALA A 64 5.47 -4.29 -3.17
CA ALA A 64 5.54 -2.99 -3.82
C ALA A 64 6.94 -2.71 -4.37
N LYS A 65 8.01 -3.03 -3.62
CA LYS A 65 9.40 -2.89 -4.10
C LYS A 65 9.69 -3.76 -5.34
N ARG A 66 9.11 -4.96 -5.39
CA ARG A 66 9.27 -5.87 -6.54
C ARG A 66 8.53 -5.34 -7.76
N LEU A 67 7.30 -4.86 -7.58
CA LEU A 67 6.47 -4.30 -8.65
C LEU A 67 7.00 -2.96 -9.15
N ALA A 68 7.56 -2.11 -8.29
CA ALA A 68 8.16 -0.83 -8.67
C ALA A 68 9.43 -0.96 -9.52
N LYS A 69 10.05 -2.14 -9.55
CA LYS A 69 11.25 -2.44 -10.34
C LYS A 69 10.93 -3.21 -11.63
N ALA A 70 9.70 -3.73 -11.74
CA ALA A 70 9.23 -4.45 -12.93
C ALA A 70 8.87 -3.46 -14.04
#